data_AF-A0A8D8TPD3-F1
#
_entry.id   AF-A0A8D8TPD3-F1
#
_cell.length_a   1.000
_cell.length_b   1.000
_cell.length_c   1.000
_cell.angle_alpha   90.00
_cell.angle_beta   90.00
_cell.angle_gamma   90.00
#
_symmetry.space_group_name_H-M   'P 1'
#
loop_
_entity.id
_entity.type
_entity.pdbx_description
1 polymer ?
#
loop_
_entity_poly.entity_id
_entity_poly.type
_entity_poly.pdbx_seq_one_letter_code
_entity_poly.pdbx_strand_id
1 'polypeptide(L)'
;MFERMVLIRMIRPDKVIHIMRTFIEEDIGIEFITPPPFDIEKSFNDSLNLIPLIFILSPGTDPMQSLLQFGQKKGQTDKFQSISLGQGQGPIADALIKEAQIEGGWVCLQNCHLASSWMPALEKICESLDPNNTHIEFRMWLTSYPSDKFPAAILQNSVKMTNEPPTGLQANLLRSYQSDPVKEKAFYEGCPGKEKIFTKLLYGIAF
;
A
#
# COMPACT_ATOMS: atom_id res chain seq x y z
N MET A 1 -30.20 5.09 -19.05
CA MET A 1 -29.77 3.95 -18.18
C MET A 1 -29.63 4.40 -16.72
N PHE A 2 -29.07 5.58 -16.49
CA PHE A 2 -29.14 6.28 -15.19
C PHE A 2 -30.57 6.41 -14.63
N GLU A 3 -31.57 6.67 -15.48
CA GLU A 3 -32.99 6.74 -15.07
C GLU A 3 -33.49 5.40 -14.52
N ARG A 4 -33.01 4.26 -15.06
CA ARG A 4 -33.32 2.92 -14.54
C ARG A 4 -32.72 2.71 -13.15
N MET A 5 -31.51 3.23 -12.88
CA MET A 5 -30.92 3.19 -11.53
C MET A 5 -31.72 4.01 -10.52
N VAL A 6 -32.21 5.20 -10.92
CA VAL A 6 -33.07 6.03 -10.05
C VAL A 6 -34.36 5.28 -9.69
N LEU A 7 -35.02 4.66 -10.69
CA LEU A 7 -36.22 3.86 -10.45
C LEU A 7 -35.95 2.65 -9.53
N ILE A 8 -34.83 1.95 -9.73
CA ILE A 8 -34.50 0.79 -8.90
C ILE A 8 -34.11 1.22 -7.47
N ARG A 9 -33.46 2.36 -7.29
CA ARG A 9 -33.23 2.94 -5.95
C ARG A 9 -34.53 3.18 -5.19
N MET A 10 -35.61 3.55 -5.88
CA MET A 10 -36.93 3.76 -5.26
C MET A 10 -37.67 2.46 -4.95
N ILE A 11 -37.54 1.43 -5.79
CA ILE A 11 -38.35 0.20 -5.69
C ILE A 11 -37.60 -0.96 -4.99
N ARG A 12 -36.29 -1.09 -5.24
CA ARG A 12 -35.39 -2.15 -4.75
C ARG A 12 -34.01 -1.59 -4.38
N PRO A 13 -33.91 -0.81 -3.27
CA PRO A 13 -32.65 -0.21 -2.84
C PRO A 13 -31.54 -1.24 -2.59
N ASP A 14 -31.88 -2.46 -2.21
CA ASP A 14 -30.95 -3.58 -2.03
C ASP A 14 -30.22 -4.01 -3.31
N LYS A 15 -30.78 -3.72 -4.49
CA LYS A 15 -30.18 -4.06 -5.79
C LYS A 15 -29.32 -2.96 -6.40
N VAL A 16 -29.30 -1.77 -5.78
CA VAL A 16 -28.62 -0.59 -6.35
C VAL A 16 -27.12 -0.84 -6.56
N ILE A 17 -26.44 -1.47 -5.60
CA ILE A 17 -24.99 -1.76 -5.70
C ILE A 17 -24.72 -2.68 -6.90
N HIS A 18 -25.52 -3.72 -7.08
CA HIS A 18 -25.35 -4.67 -8.18
C HIS A 18 -25.54 -3.99 -9.55
N ILE A 19 -26.60 -3.20 -9.70
CA ILE A 19 -26.91 -2.52 -10.97
C ILE A 19 -25.89 -1.43 -11.26
N MET A 20 -25.43 -0.70 -10.24
CA MET A 20 -24.35 0.28 -10.39
C MET A 20 -23.06 -0.39 -10.89
N ARG A 21 -22.73 -1.58 -10.37
CA ARG A 21 -21.58 -2.36 -10.82
C ARG A 21 -21.70 -2.76 -12.29
N THR A 22 -22.85 -3.31 -12.69
CA THR A 22 -23.13 -3.66 -14.09
C THR A 22 -23.06 -2.43 -15.00
N PHE A 23 -23.58 -1.29 -14.56
CA PHE A 23 -23.52 -0.05 -15.31
C PHE A 23 -22.07 0.42 -15.57
N ILE A 24 -21.22 0.40 -14.53
CA ILE A 24 -19.81 0.78 -14.69
C ILE A 24 -19.08 -0.21 -15.60
N GLU A 25 -19.38 -1.50 -15.48
CA GLU A 25 -18.79 -2.55 -16.32
C GLU A 25 -19.13 -2.38 -17.82
N GLU A 26 -20.39 -2.06 -18.13
CA GLU A 26 -20.85 -1.90 -19.52
C GLU A 26 -20.38 -0.57 -20.16
N ASP A 27 -20.35 0.53 -19.39
CA ASP A 27 -20.09 1.87 -19.94
C ASP A 27 -18.61 2.30 -19.84
N ILE A 28 -17.87 1.84 -18.82
CA ILE A 28 -16.50 2.30 -18.54
C ILE A 28 -15.49 1.14 -18.61
N GLY A 29 -15.81 0.00 -17.99
CA GLY A 29 -14.96 -1.18 -17.96
C GLY A 29 -14.92 -1.88 -16.60
N ILE A 30 -14.60 -3.17 -16.62
CA ILE A 30 -14.56 -4.04 -15.44
C ILE A 30 -13.43 -3.67 -14.46
N GLU A 31 -12.39 -3.01 -14.93
CA GLU A 31 -11.26 -2.53 -14.13
C GLU A 31 -11.65 -1.44 -13.13
N PHE A 32 -12.77 -0.73 -13.36
CA PHE A 32 -13.28 0.30 -12.44
C PHE A 32 -14.12 -0.27 -11.30
N ILE A 33 -14.48 -1.55 -11.37
CA ILE A 33 -15.22 -2.27 -10.33
C ILE A 33 -14.41 -3.40 -9.68
N THR A 34 -13.19 -3.62 -10.17
CA THR A 34 -12.28 -4.65 -9.68
C THR A 34 -10.99 -3.97 -9.22
N PRO A 35 -10.69 -3.92 -7.92
CA PRO A 35 -9.47 -3.28 -7.45
C PRO A 35 -8.25 -4.02 -8.02
N PRO A 36 -7.26 -3.30 -8.57
CA PRO A 36 -6.03 -3.92 -9.05
C PRO A 36 -5.26 -4.54 -7.89
N PRO A 37 -4.45 -5.58 -8.14
CA PRO A 37 -3.54 -6.08 -7.13
C PRO A 37 -2.55 -4.99 -6.71
N PHE A 38 -2.21 -4.98 -5.43
CA PHE A 38 -1.22 -4.07 -4.88
C PHE A 38 0.16 -4.31 -5.50
N ASP A 39 0.79 -3.24 -6.01
CA ASP A 39 2.07 -3.29 -6.71
C ASP A 39 2.96 -2.09 -6.31
N ILE A 40 3.99 -2.37 -5.52
CA ILE A 40 4.96 -1.36 -5.05
C ILE A 40 5.77 -0.81 -6.22
N GLU A 41 6.10 -1.64 -7.21
CA GLU A 41 6.97 -1.24 -8.32
C GLU A 41 6.27 -0.24 -9.24
N LYS A 42 4.98 -0.46 -9.55
CA LYS A 42 4.18 0.52 -10.30
C LYS A 42 4.08 1.84 -9.56
N SER A 43 3.72 1.79 -8.27
CA SER A 43 3.58 3.00 -7.44
C SER A 43 4.90 3.77 -7.32
N PHE A 44 6.03 3.06 -7.26
CA PHE A 44 7.36 3.66 -7.27
C PHE A 44 7.67 4.37 -8.58
N ASN A 45 7.33 3.77 -9.73
CA ASN A 45 7.57 4.36 -11.03
C ASN A 45 6.73 5.63 -11.28
N ASP A 46 5.56 5.73 -10.63
CA ASP A 46 4.72 6.92 -10.64
C ASP A 46 5.20 8.01 -9.65
N SER A 47 6.21 7.71 -8.83
CA SER A 47 6.78 8.63 -7.84
C SER A 47 8.05 9.33 -8.32
N LEU A 48 8.34 10.48 -7.70
CA LEU A 48 9.56 11.26 -7.92
C LEU A 48 10.27 11.50 -6.59
N ASN A 49 11.51 12.00 -6.63
CA ASN A 49 12.27 12.34 -5.43
C ASN A 49 11.61 13.44 -4.57
N LEU A 50 10.73 14.27 -5.15
CA LEU A 50 10.02 15.33 -4.43
C LEU A 50 8.61 14.92 -3.98
N ILE A 51 8.14 13.75 -4.41
CA ILE A 51 6.77 13.28 -4.20
C ILE A 51 6.83 12.07 -3.27
N PRO A 52 6.43 12.20 -2.00
CA PRO A 52 6.42 11.09 -1.06
C PRO A 52 5.47 9.97 -1.51
N LEU A 53 5.76 8.76 -1.05
CA LEU A 53 4.87 7.61 -1.17
C LEU A 53 4.25 7.30 0.18
N ILE A 54 2.94 7.12 0.25
CA ILE A 54 2.22 6.81 1.49
C ILE A 54 1.47 5.49 1.42
N PHE A 55 1.74 4.62 2.38
CA PHE A 55 0.91 3.47 2.71
C PHE A 55 -0.16 3.87 3.71
N ILE A 56 -1.41 3.85 3.26
CA ILE A 56 -2.58 3.96 4.12
C ILE A 56 -2.86 2.56 4.67
N LEU A 57 -2.59 2.39 5.96
CA LEU A 57 -2.65 1.09 6.63
C LEU A 57 -4.09 0.68 6.93
N SER A 58 -4.38 -0.59 6.68
CA SER A 58 -5.57 -1.26 7.22
C SER A 58 -5.17 -2.13 8.41
N PRO A 59 -6.07 -2.36 9.39
CA PRO A 59 -5.76 -3.21 10.54
C PRO A 59 -5.21 -4.58 10.11
N GLY A 60 -4.10 -5.00 10.71
CA GLY A 60 -3.47 -6.30 10.42
C GLY A 60 -2.64 -6.35 9.14
N THR A 61 -2.37 -5.21 8.49
CA THR A 61 -1.49 -5.12 7.31
C THR A 61 -0.29 -4.22 7.60
N ASP A 62 0.92 -4.73 7.35
CA ASP A 62 2.17 -3.98 7.45
C ASP A 62 2.97 -4.13 6.14
N PRO A 63 3.19 -3.04 5.38
CA PRO A 63 3.93 -3.07 4.12
C PRO A 63 5.46 -3.14 4.30
N MET A 64 5.98 -3.03 5.53
CA MET A 64 7.42 -2.86 5.76
C MET A 64 8.26 -3.99 5.20
N GLN A 65 7.84 -5.24 5.37
CA GLN A 65 8.60 -6.38 4.83
C GLN A 65 8.67 -6.34 3.30
N SER A 66 7.53 -6.07 2.63
CA SER A 66 7.47 -5.95 1.18
C SER A 66 8.29 -4.75 0.67
N LEU A 67 8.29 -3.64 1.41
CA LEU A 67 9.09 -2.45 1.10
C LEU A 67 10.59 -2.72 1.23
N LEU A 68 11.03 -3.42 2.28
CA LEU A 68 12.44 -3.79 2.46
C LEU A 68 12.93 -4.71 1.33
N GLN A 69 12.13 -5.72 0.97
CA GLN A 69 12.43 -6.59 -0.17
C GLN A 69 12.50 -5.81 -1.49
N PHE A 70 11.61 -4.82 -1.66
CA PHE A 70 11.64 -3.94 -2.83
C PHE A 70 12.89 -3.03 -2.85
N GLY A 71 13.28 -2.46 -1.71
CA GLY A 71 14.52 -1.70 -1.57
C GLY A 71 15.75 -2.53 -1.90
N GLN A 72 15.79 -3.79 -1.46
CA GLN A 72 16.85 -4.74 -1.83
C GLN A 72 16.88 -4.99 -3.34
N LYS A 73 15.72 -5.20 -3.97
CA LYS A 73 15.60 -5.38 -5.43
C LYS A 73 16.11 -4.15 -6.21
N LYS A 74 15.93 -2.94 -5.67
CA LYS A 74 16.41 -1.69 -6.27
C LYS A 74 17.85 -1.31 -5.86
N GLY A 75 18.55 -2.17 -5.11
CA GLY A 75 19.94 -1.93 -4.70
C GLY A 75 20.10 -0.84 -3.63
N GLN A 76 19.03 -0.53 -2.89
CA GLN A 76 19.00 0.53 -1.88
C GLN A 76 19.17 0.02 -0.45
N THR A 77 19.57 -1.24 -0.27
CA THR A 77 19.72 -1.89 1.05
C THR A 77 20.54 -1.06 2.03
N ASP A 78 21.69 -0.54 1.60
CA ASP A 78 22.64 0.15 2.48
C ASP A 78 22.22 1.60 2.80
N LYS A 79 21.32 2.17 1.99
CA LYS A 79 20.83 3.54 2.10
C LYS A 79 19.35 3.62 2.47
N PHE A 80 18.76 2.50 2.88
CA PHE A 80 17.38 2.43 3.35
C PHE A 80 17.36 2.58 4.87
N GLN A 81 16.82 3.69 5.35
CA GLN A 81 16.62 3.96 6.77
C GLN A 81 15.14 3.94 7.10
N SER A 82 14.77 3.44 8.28
CA SER A 82 13.39 3.48 8.73
C SER A 82 13.29 3.87 10.19
N ILE A 83 12.25 4.63 10.53
CA ILE A 83 12.00 5.11 11.89
C ILE A 83 10.52 5.06 12.20
N SER A 84 10.17 4.48 13.35
CA SER A 84 8.81 4.50 13.87
C SER A 84 8.55 5.79 14.63
N LEU A 85 7.64 6.61 14.11
CA LEU A 85 7.30 7.89 14.70
C LEU A 85 6.47 7.69 15.97
N GLY A 86 6.90 8.40 17.01
CA GLY A 86 6.29 8.43 18.33
C GLY A 86 6.75 9.68 19.08
N GLN A 87 6.51 9.74 20.38
CA GLN A 87 6.95 10.89 21.18
C GLN A 87 8.48 11.05 21.12
N GLY A 88 8.94 12.24 20.75
CA GLY A 88 10.37 12.59 20.74
C GLY A 88 11.17 12.13 19.51
N GLN A 89 10.56 11.45 18.53
CA GLN A 89 11.27 10.91 17.35
C GLN A 89 11.44 11.93 16.20
N GLY A 90 10.70 13.05 16.25
CA GLY A 90 10.73 14.09 15.20
C GLY A 90 12.14 14.58 14.83
N PRO A 91 12.99 14.98 15.79
CA PRO A 91 14.35 15.46 15.48
C PRO A 91 15.24 14.39 14.82
N ILE A 92 15.04 13.11 15.15
CA ILE A 92 15.79 12.01 14.53
C ILE A 92 15.30 11.78 13.10
N ALA A 93 13.98 11.85 12.87
CA ALA A 93 13.41 11.81 11.53
C ALA A 93 13.92 12.98 10.67
N ASP A 94 13.98 14.21 11.20
CA ASP A 94 14.53 15.38 10.49
C ASP A 94 15.97 15.11 10.02
N ALA A 95 16.81 14.53 10.88
CA ALA A 95 18.21 14.25 10.57
C ALA A 95 18.32 13.18 9.46
N LEU A 96 17.59 12.07 9.59
CA LEU A 96 17.57 10.99 8.60
C LEU A 96 17.08 11.48 7.23
N ILE A 97 16.05 12.32 7.20
CA ILE A 97 15.53 12.88 5.94
C ILE A 97 16.59 13.76 5.28
N LYS A 98 17.24 14.65 6.03
CA LYS A 98 18.28 15.54 5.49
C LYS A 98 19.47 14.77 4.94
N GLU A 99 19.93 13.76 5.66
CA GLU A 99 21.02 12.89 5.22
C GLU A 99 20.66 12.17 3.92
N ALA A 100 19.51 11.50 3.89
CA ALA A 100 19.05 10.79 2.70
C ALA A 100 18.75 11.73 1.52
N GLN A 101 18.27 12.94 1.78
CA GLN A 101 18.03 13.98 0.77
C GLN A 101 19.33 14.36 0.04
N ILE A 102 20.46 14.40 0.76
CA ILE A 102 21.78 14.71 0.19
C ILE A 102 22.39 13.48 -0.49
N GLU A 103 22.32 12.31 0.16
CA GLU A 103 23.02 11.10 -0.30
C GLU A 103 22.26 10.24 -1.32
N GLY A 104 20.99 10.57 -1.57
CA GLY A 104 20.11 9.79 -2.44
C GLY A 104 19.63 8.49 -1.81
N GLY A 105 19.34 8.52 -0.51
CA GLY A 105 18.84 7.37 0.25
C GLY A 105 17.32 7.31 0.33
N TRP A 106 16.81 6.21 0.89
CA TRP A 106 15.38 6.02 1.14
C TRP A 106 15.11 6.13 2.63
N VAL A 107 14.08 6.89 3.01
CA VAL A 107 13.64 7.02 4.40
C VAL A 107 12.21 6.56 4.52
N CYS A 108 11.93 5.63 5.43
CA CYS A 108 10.59 5.21 5.77
C CYS A 108 10.17 5.72 7.16
N LEU A 109 9.22 6.64 7.20
CA LEU A 109 8.60 7.16 8.41
C LEU A 109 7.36 6.33 8.73
N GLN A 110 7.46 5.48 9.75
CA GLN A 110 6.38 4.58 10.11
C GLN A 110 5.44 5.23 11.14
N ASN A 111 4.17 4.85 11.12
CA ASN A 111 3.16 5.23 12.11
C ASN A 111 2.97 6.75 12.27
N CYS A 112 2.96 7.50 11.16
CA CYS A 112 2.88 8.97 11.17
C CYS A 112 1.70 9.54 11.98
N HIS A 113 0.54 8.88 11.95
CA HIS A 113 -0.62 9.21 12.78
C HIS A 113 -0.34 9.31 14.29
N LEU A 114 0.70 8.66 14.82
CA LEU A 114 1.09 8.75 16.23
C LEU A 114 1.86 10.05 16.56
N ALA A 115 2.49 10.68 15.57
CA ALA A 115 3.33 11.87 15.76
C ALA A 115 2.62 13.17 15.32
N SER A 116 1.34 13.31 15.71
CA SER A 116 0.50 14.46 15.33
C SER A 116 1.12 15.84 15.59
N SER A 117 1.91 16.02 16.65
CA SER A 117 2.56 17.31 16.96
C SER A 117 3.71 17.66 16.01
N TRP A 118 4.30 16.68 15.33
CA TRP A 118 5.41 16.88 14.39
C TRP A 118 4.97 16.91 12.93
N MET A 119 3.72 16.53 12.62
CA MET A 119 3.15 16.59 11.28
C MET A 119 3.29 17.95 10.57
N PRO A 120 3.12 19.11 11.24
CA PRO A 120 3.37 20.41 10.59
C PRO A 120 4.83 20.65 10.21
N ALA A 121 5.78 20.02 10.89
CA ALA A 121 7.20 20.08 10.52
C ALA A 121 7.47 19.20 9.30
N LEU A 122 6.91 17.99 9.27
CA LEU A 122 6.98 17.11 8.10
C LEU A 122 6.42 17.78 6.84
N GLU A 123 5.29 18.48 6.95
CA GLU A 123 4.68 19.23 5.84
C GLU A 123 5.65 20.27 5.27
N LYS A 124 6.28 21.08 6.13
CA LYS A 124 7.30 22.04 5.72
C LYS A 124 8.52 21.39 5.07
N ILE A 125 8.94 20.21 5.54
CA ILE A 125 10.04 19.46 4.95
C ILE A 125 9.67 19.08 3.52
N CYS A 126 8.49 18.49 3.31
CA CYS A 126 8.01 18.12 1.98
C CYS A 126 7.89 19.34 1.04
N GLU A 127 7.38 20.47 1.53
CA GLU A 127 7.30 21.72 0.76
C GLU A 127 8.67 22.31 0.40
N SER A 128 9.71 22.03 1.22
CA SER A 128 11.07 22.52 0.98
C SER A 128 11.89 21.65 0.03
N LEU A 129 11.38 20.49 -0.38
CA LEU A 129 12.04 19.62 -1.36
C LEU A 129 12.03 20.29 -2.73
N ASP A 130 13.21 20.42 -3.32
CA ASP A 130 13.43 21.07 -4.61
C ASP A 130 14.46 20.28 -5.43
N PRO A 131 14.39 20.29 -6.79
CA PRO A 131 15.37 19.61 -7.62
C PRO A 131 16.83 20.02 -7.36
N ASN A 132 17.08 21.23 -6.85
CA ASN A 132 18.44 21.72 -6.57
C ASN A 132 18.99 21.25 -5.22
N ASN A 133 18.13 20.84 -4.28
CA ASN A 133 18.54 20.43 -2.93
C ASN A 133 18.26 18.95 -2.62
N THR A 134 17.62 18.22 -3.54
CA THR A 134 17.17 16.85 -3.31
C THR A 134 17.73 15.92 -4.37
N HIS A 135 18.49 14.92 -3.94
CA HIS A 135 19.08 13.93 -4.81
C HIS A 135 18.01 13.15 -5.61
N ILE A 136 18.29 12.78 -6.87
CA ILE A 136 17.31 12.13 -7.76
C ILE A 136 16.86 10.74 -7.28
N GLU A 137 17.76 10.02 -6.61
CA GLU A 137 17.48 8.71 -6.00
C GLU A 137 16.76 8.79 -4.64
N PHE A 138 16.63 9.99 -4.05
CA PHE A 138 15.97 10.14 -2.75
C PHE A 138 14.52 9.68 -2.84
N ARG A 139 14.05 8.95 -1.82
CA ARG A 139 12.64 8.58 -1.68
C ARG A 139 12.19 8.65 -0.24
N MET A 140 11.03 9.28 -0.05
CA MET A 140 10.35 9.35 1.25
C MET A 140 9.13 8.43 1.23
N TRP A 141 9.16 7.44 2.10
CA TRP A 141 8.07 6.50 2.34
C TRP A 141 7.40 6.82 3.67
N LEU A 142 6.07 6.79 3.69
CA LEU A 142 5.27 7.10 4.87
C LEU A 142 4.32 5.93 5.13
N THR A 143 4.14 5.54 6.39
CA THR A 143 3.05 4.65 6.79
C THR A 143 2.14 5.33 7.80
N SER A 144 0.83 5.23 7.61
CA SER A 144 -0.14 5.81 8.53
C SER A 144 -1.50 5.13 8.46
N TYR A 145 -2.19 4.98 9.59
CA TYR A 145 -3.64 4.83 9.57
C TYR A 145 -4.31 6.12 9.09
N PRO A 146 -5.52 6.05 8.52
CA PRO A 146 -6.35 7.22 8.27
C PRO A 146 -6.49 8.07 9.53
N SER A 147 -6.21 9.36 9.42
CA SER A 147 -6.27 10.29 10.54
C SER A 147 -6.49 11.71 10.08
N ASP A 148 -7.42 12.42 10.72
CA ASP A 148 -7.68 13.84 10.46
C ASP A 148 -6.51 14.76 10.87
N LYS A 149 -5.53 14.21 11.59
CA LYS A 149 -4.32 14.93 12.03
C LYS A 149 -3.19 14.87 11.01
N PHE A 150 -3.30 14.00 10.01
CA PHE A 150 -2.26 13.87 8.99
C PHE A 150 -2.39 15.05 7.98
N PRO A 151 -1.29 15.69 7.56
CA PRO A 151 -1.36 16.90 6.72
C PRO A 151 -2.03 16.64 5.38
N ALA A 152 -3.05 17.43 5.07
CA ALA A 152 -3.79 17.32 3.83
C ALA A 152 -2.90 17.62 2.61
N ALA A 153 -1.93 18.54 2.71
CA ALA A 153 -1.03 18.86 1.61
C ALA A 153 -0.14 17.67 1.22
N ILE A 154 0.43 16.96 2.22
CA ILE A 154 1.19 15.73 1.97
C ILE A 154 0.27 14.66 1.36
N LEU A 155 -0.95 14.51 1.87
CA LEU A 155 -1.91 13.58 1.27
C LEU A 155 -2.29 13.99 -0.14
N GLN A 156 -2.37 15.26 -0.50
CA GLN A 156 -2.67 15.65 -1.87
C GLN A 156 -1.48 15.39 -2.80
N ASN A 157 -0.27 15.71 -2.33
CA ASN A 157 0.99 15.67 -3.10
C ASN A 157 1.82 14.39 -2.85
N SER A 158 1.18 13.23 -2.69
CA SER A 158 1.84 11.94 -2.54
C SER A 158 1.25 10.87 -3.47
N VAL A 159 1.99 9.80 -3.71
CA VAL A 159 1.47 8.56 -4.29
C VAL A 159 0.84 7.75 -3.15
N LYS A 160 -0.45 7.47 -3.24
CA LYS A 160 -1.21 6.80 -2.17
C LYS A 160 -1.43 5.35 -2.51
N MET A 161 -1.15 4.48 -1.54
CA MET A 161 -1.31 3.05 -1.68
C MET A 161 -2.09 2.50 -0.50
N THR A 162 -3.09 1.69 -0.79
CA THR A 162 -3.88 0.95 0.19
C THR A 162 -3.63 -0.54 0.00
N ASN A 163 -3.16 -1.23 1.04
CA ASN A 163 -3.06 -2.69 1.04
C ASN A 163 -4.28 -3.27 1.78
N GLU A 164 -5.43 -3.23 1.14
CA GLU A 164 -6.64 -3.82 1.73
C GLU A 164 -6.64 -5.34 1.53
N PRO A 165 -7.18 -6.11 2.49
CA PRO A 165 -7.43 -7.53 2.27
C PRO A 165 -8.44 -7.71 1.13
N PRO A 166 -8.33 -8.78 0.32
CA PRO A 166 -9.25 -9.01 -0.78
C PRO A 166 -10.66 -9.22 -0.22
N THR A 167 -11.67 -8.66 -0.89
CA THR A 167 -13.06 -8.93 -0.53
C THR A 167 -13.58 -10.14 -1.28
N GLY A 168 -14.03 -11.15 -0.54
CA GLY A 168 -14.67 -12.35 -1.10
C GLY A 168 -13.80 -13.61 -1.03
N LEU A 169 -14.47 -14.75 -0.91
CA LEU A 169 -13.85 -16.05 -0.64
C LEU A 169 -12.84 -16.46 -1.73
N GLN A 170 -13.18 -16.25 -3.00
CA GLN A 170 -12.29 -16.56 -4.11
C GLN A 170 -10.99 -15.74 -4.06
N ALA A 171 -11.08 -14.43 -3.79
CA ALA A 171 -9.92 -13.56 -3.77
C ALA A 171 -9.04 -13.82 -2.54
N ASN A 172 -9.64 -14.18 -1.40
CA ASN A 172 -8.92 -14.64 -0.20
C ASN A 172 -8.16 -15.94 -0.47
N LEU A 173 -8.81 -16.94 -1.07
CA LEU A 173 -8.16 -18.18 -1.47
C LEU A 173 -7.00 -17.91 -2.42
N LEU A 174 -7.23 -17.12 -3.48
CA LEU A 174 -6.19 -16.80 -4.46
C LEU A 174 -4.96 -16.14 -3.81
N ARG A 175 -5.17 -15.20 -2.88
CA ARG A 175 -4.08 -14.59 -2.09
C ARG A 175 -3.31 -15.65 -1.30
N SER A 176 -3.99 -16.54 -0.60
CA SER A 176 -3.35 -17.63 0.17
C SER A 176 -2.49 -18.52 -0.74
N TYR A 177 -2.99 -18.87 -1.92
CA TYR A 177 -2.25 -19.69 -2.89
C TYR A 177 -1.07 -18.97 -3.54
N GLN A 178 -1.10 -17.65 -3.64
CA GLN A 178 -0.02 -16.84 -4.19
C GLN A 178 1.03 -16.42 -3.14
N SER A 179 0.76 -16.66 -1.86
CA SER A 179 1.67 -16.33 -0.77
C SER A 179 2.78 -17.37 -0.62
N ASP A 180 3.93 -16.93 -0.12
CA ASP A 180 5.00 -17.85 0.30
C ASP A 180 4.60 -18.57 1.59
N PRO A 181 4.86 -19.89 1.73
CA PRO A 181 5.51 -20.79 0.76
C PRO A 181 4.54 -21.47 -0.22
N VAL A 182 3.22 -21.22 -0.14
CA VAL A 182 2.18 -21.95 -0.87
C VAL A 182 2.32 -21.86 -2.39
N LYS A 183 2.83 -20.73 -2.90
CA LYS A 183 3.06 -20.55 -4.34
C LYS A 183 4.11 -21.51 -4.92
N GLU A 184 4.99 -22.05 -4.08
CA GLU A 184 6.13 -22.86 -4.51
C GLU A 184 5.73 -24.32 -4.71
N LYS A 185 6.11 -24.91 -5.85
CA LYS A 185 5.80 -26.31 -6.15
C LYS A 185 6.37 -27.27 -5.10
N ALA A 186 7.57 -26.94 -4.58
CA ALA A 186 8.24 -27.71 -3.53
C ALA A 186 7.40 -27.83 -2.24
N PHE A 187 6.54 -26.85 -1.95
CA PHE A 187 5.65 -26.89 -0.79
C PHE A 187 4.68 -28.07 -0.84
N TYR A 188 4.19 -28.42 -2.04
CA TYR A 188 3.31 -29.57 -2.25
C TYR A 188 4.04 -30.91 -2.26
N GLU A 189 5.33 -30.90 -2.63
CA GLU A 189 6.17 -32.08 -2.77
C GLU A 189 6.90 -32.47 -1.48
N GLY A 190 6.80 -31.65 -0.42
CA GLY A 190 7.47 -31.86 0.86
C GLY A 190 7.05 -33.12 1.64
N CYS A 191 6.01 -33.84 1.18
CA CYS A 191 5.56 -35.12 1.73
C CYS A 191 5.27 -36.12 0.60
N PRO A 192 6.29 -36.85 0.11
CA PRO A 192 6.15 -37.80 -0.99
C PRO A 192 5.06 -38.84 -0.73
N GLY A 193 4.18 -39.08 -1.71
CA GLY A 193 3.08 -40.04 -1.65
C GLY A 193 1.84 -39.56 -0.89
N LYS A 194 1.83 -38.33 -0.35
CA LYS A 194 0.68 -37.73 0.37
C LYS A 194 0.15 -36.45 -0.28
N GLU A 195 0.55 -36.15 -1.52
CA GLU A 195 0.28 -34.91 -2.23
C GLU A 195 -1.23 -34.60 -2.30
N LYS A 196 -2.04 -35.62 -2.60
CA LYS A 196 -3.51 -35.49 -2.65
C LYS A 196 -4.15 -35.18 -1.30
N ILE A 197 -3.66 -35.77 -0.22
CA ILE A 197 -4.18 -35.55 1.14
C ILE A 197 -3.78 -34.15 1.60
N PHE A 198 -2.51 -33.79 1.37
CA PHE A 198 -1.97 -32.48 1.70
C PHE A 198 -2.71 -31.36 0.96
N THR A 199 -2.97 -31.51 -0.33
CA THR A 199 -3.72 -30.51 -1.13
C THR A 199 -5.14 -30.30 -0.59
N LYS A 200 -5.83 -31.38 -0.18
CA LYS A 200 -7.17 -31.27 0.43
C LYS A 200 -7.13 -30.58 1.80
N LEU A 201 -6.13 -30.92 2.62
CA LEU A 201 -5.94 -30.29 3.93
C LEU A 201 -5.64 -28.80 3.78
N LEU A 202 -4.73 -28.44 2.86
CA LEU A 202 -4.38 -27.06 2.57
C LEU A 202 -5.60 -26.26 2.12
N TYR A 203 -6.43 -26.82 1.22
CA TYR A 203 -7.69 -26.18 0.84
C TYR A 203 -8.61 -25.95 2.06
N GLY A 204 -8.73 -26.94 2.94
CA GLY A 204 -9.54 -26.82 4.17
C GLY A 204 -8.99 -25.83 5.21
N ILE A 205 -7.69 -25.49 5.16
CA ILE A 205 -7.09 -24.44 6.00
C ILE A 205 -7.27 -23.06 5.37
N ALA A 206 -7.26 -22.97 4.03
CA ALA A 206 -7.37 -21.70 3.31
C ALA A 206 -8.81 -21.20 3.12
N PHE A 207 -9.80 -22.11 3.16
CA PHE A 207 -11.24 -21.83 3.02
C PHE A 207 -11.88 -21.45 4.36
#